data_AF-A0A7X1B7Z1-F1
#
_entry.id   AF-A0A7X1B7Z1-F1
#
_cell.length_a   1.000
_cell.length_b   1.000
_cell.length_c   1.000
_cell.angle_alpha   90.00
_cell.angle_beta   90.00
_cell.angle_gamma   90.00
#
_symmetry.space_group_name_H-M   'P 1'
#
loop_
_entity.id
_entity.type
_entity.pdbx_description
1 polymer ?
#
loop_
_entity_poly.entity_id
_entity_poly.type
_entity_poly.pdbx_seq_one_letter_code
_entity_poly.pdbx_strand_id
1 'polypeptide(L)'
;MKFNKLTKIITAGLALALATIGFSQDADAQDGFEIQGVLSELNLSEEQTTQVESILKEARESRREIFEKHGIEKGERPDRSTMKEAMGELKAARAQTDSRLAEVLDEDQLAKFKSARKSAAKKGFRARKEKRNGKSDF
;
A
#
# COMPACT_ATOMS: atom_id res chain seq x y z
N MET A 1 -11.63 -12.42 -34.90
CA MET A 1 -12.06 -13.38 -33.87
C MET A 1 -12.46 -12.61 -32.63
N LYS A 2 -13.74 -12.68 -32.25
CA LYS A 2 -14.32 -12.02 -31.08
C LYS A 2 -14.12 -12.96 -29.89
N PHE A 3 -13.30 -12.58 -28.91
CA PHE A 3 -13.16 -13.35 -27.69
C PHE A 3 -14.10 -12.79 -26.62
N ASN A 4 -14.91 -13.70 -26.11
CA ASN A 4 -16.07 -13.45 -25.26
C ASN A 4 -15.66 -12.82 -23.94
N LYS A 5 -16.36 -11.72 -23.57
CA LYS A 5 -16.39 -11.20 -22.22
C LYS A 5 -17.07 -12.25 -21.34
N LEU A 6 -16.26 -13.07 -20.67
CA LEU A 6 -16.75 -14.03 -19.69
C LEU A 6 -17.22 -13.26 -18.46
N THR A 7 -18.53 -13.25 -18.28
CA THR A 7 -19.27 -12.81 -17.10
C THR A 7 -18.75 -13.56 -15.88
N LYS A 8 -17.87 -12.94 -15.08
CA LYS A 8 -17.52 -13.43 -13.74
C LYS A 8 -18.60 -12.96 -12.78
N ILE A 9 -19.66 -13.74 -12.65
CA ILE A 9 -20.58 -13.65 -11.51
C ILE A 9 -19.84 -14.32 -10.35
N ILE A 10 -19.22 -13.54 -9.47
CA ILE A 10 -18.71 -14.05 -8.20
C ILE A 10 -19.65 -13.54 -7.13
N THR A 11 -20.57 -14.41 -6.76
CA THR A 11 -21.40 -14.30 -5.57
C THR A 11 -20.48 -14.46 -4.35
N ALA A 12 -20.01 -13.35 -3.78
CA ALA A 12 -19.37 -13.34 -2.47
C ALA A 12 -20.37 -12.80 -1.45
N GLY A 13 -21.19 -13.70 -0.92
CA GLY A 13 -21.91 -13.42 0.32
C GLY A 13 -20.92 -13.41 1.46
N LEU A 14 -20.71 -12.24 2.08
CA LEU A 14 -20.16 -12.14 3.42
C LEU A 14 -21.03 -11.21 4.24
N ALA A 15 -21.48 -11.73 5.37
CA ALA A 15 -22.48 -11.15 6.24
C ALA A 15 -22.03 -9.86 6.95
N LEU A 16 -23.03 -9.02 7.18
CA LEU A 16 -23.10 -7.77 7.92
C LEU A 16 -22.31 -7.73 9.25
N ALA A 17 -21.57 -6.64 9.46
CA ALA A 17 -21.46 -6.01 10.78
C ALA A 17 -21.32 -4.49 10.61
N LEU A 18 -22.43 -3.78 10.87
CA LEU A 18 -22.46 -2.33 11.04
C LEU A 18 -21.65 -1.96 12.29
N ALA A 19 -20.45 -1.41 12.11
CA ALA A 19 -19.77 -0.65 13.13
C ALA A 19 -19.55 0.76 12.59
N THR A 20 -20.38 1.70 13.06
CA THR A 20 -20.14 3.13 12.96
C THR A 20 -18.85 3.44 13.73
N ILE A 21 -17.71 3.43 13.04
CA ILE A 21 -16.45 3.88 13.61
C ILE A 21 -16.18 5.27 13.06
N GLY A 22 -16.25 6.24 13.97
CA GLY A 22 -15.95 7.62 13.72
C GLY A 22 -14.61 7.78 13.01
N PHE A 23 -14.56 8.79 12.16
CA PHE A 23 -13.38 9.27 11.47
C PHE A 23 -12.35 9.74 12.51
N SER A 24 -11.58 8.81 13.09
CA SER A 24 -10.36 9.15 13.80
C SER A 24 -9.35 9.52 12.74
N GLN A 25 -9.24 10.82 12.50
CA GLN A 25 -8.18 11.46 11.74
C GLN A 25 -6.86 11.22 12.48
N ASP A 26 -6.29 10.02 12.33
CA ASP A 26 -4.91 9.76 12.72
C ASP A 26 -4.01 10.58 11.78
N ALA A 27 -3.52 11.68 12.33
CA ALA A 27 -2.48 12.51 11.77
C ALA A 27 -1.15 11.74 11.75
N ASP A 28 -1.06 10.70 10.92
CA ASP A 28 0.21 10.04 10.59
C ASP A 28 0.54 10.19 9.09
N ALA A 29 0.29 11.41 8.60
CA ALA A 29 0.63 11.86 7.27
C ALA A 29 2.13 12.16 7.14
N GLN A 30 3.01 11.15 7.31
CA GLN A 30 4.41 11.25 6.87
C GLN A 30 5.06 9.91 6.45
N ASP A 31 4.34 8.80 6.30
CA ASP A 31 4.92 7.59 5.69
C ASP A 31 4.60 7.50 4.19
N GLY A 32 5.32 8.31 3.39
CA GLY A 32 5.77 8.10 1.99
C GLY A 32 4.82 7.64 0.88
N PHE A 33 3.59 7.25 1.19
CA PHE A 33 2.59 6.75 0.26
C PHE A 33 1.27 7.42 0.65
N GLU A 34 1.01 8.58 0.05
CA GLU A 34 -0.30 9.23 0.07
C GLU A 34 -1.29 8.35 -0.68
N ILE A 35 -1.82 7.34 0.03
CA ILE A 35 -2.78 6.37 -0.48
C ILE A 35 -4.00 7.09 -1.06
N GLN A 36 -4.45 8.17 -0.41
CA GLN A 36 -5.59 8.97 -0.86
C GLN A 36 -5.43 9.52 -2.28
N GLY A 37 -4.22 9.95 -2.68
CA GLY A 37 -3.97 10.42 -4.04
C GLY A 37 -3.94 9.30 -5.08
N VAL A 38 -3.66 8.06 -4.67
CA VAL A 38 -3.68 6.89 -5.57
C VAL A 38 -5.08 6.32 -5.71
N LEU A 39 -5.85 6.28 -4.62
CA LEU A 39 -7.22 5.75 -4.63
C LEU A 39 -8.18 6.62 -5.45
N SER A 40 -7.98 7.95 -5.43
CA SER A 40 -8.80 8.88 -6.20
C SER A 40 -8.69 8.71 -7.73
N GLU A 41 -7.60 8.10 -8.23
CA GLU A 41 -7.39 7.84 -9.66
C GLU A 41 -7.99 6.48 -10.13
N LEU A 42 -8.42 5.63 -9.20
CA LEU A 42 -8.85 4.26 -9.49
C LEU A 42 -10.35 4.12 -9.82
N ASN A 43 -11.13 5.21 -9.70
CA ASN A 43 -12.59 5.21 -9.90
C ASN A 43 -13.26 4.04 -9.15
N LEU A 44 -12.89 3.85 -7.88
CA LEU A 44 -13.43 2.80 -7.04
C LEU A 44 -14.89 3.10 -6.70
N SER A 45 -15.72 2.06 -6.56
CA SER A 45 -17.00 2.22 -5.87
C SER A 45 -16.77 2.56 -4.39
N GLU A 46 -17.80 3.05 -3.69
CA GLU A 46 -17.72 3.29 -2.25
C GLU A 46 -17.34 2.02 -1.49
N GLU A 47 -17.94 0.89 -1.87
CA GLU A 47 -17.65 -0.42 -1.28
C GLU A 47 -16.20 -0.86 -1.53
N GLN A 48 -15.71 -0.74 -2.78
CA GLN A 48 -14.31 -1.04 -3.11
C GLN A 48 -13.36 -0.11 -2.34
N THR A 49 -13.72 1.16 -2.17
CA THR A 49 -12.92 2.13 -1.42
C THR A 49 -12.75 1.68 0.02
N THR A 50 -13.85 1.35 0.71
CA THR A 50 -13.78 0.87 2.11
C THR A 50 -12.94 -0.40 2.24
N GLN A 51 -13.12 -1.37 1.33
CA GLN A 51 -12.35 -2.61 1.36
C GLN A 51 -10.85 -2.37 1.11
N VAL A 52 -10.52 -1.54 0.12
CA VAL A 52 -9.14 -1.19 -0.20
C VAL A 52 -8.48 -0.40 0.94
N GLU A 53 -9.18 0.55 1.54
CA GLU A 53 -8.67 1.29 2.71
C GLU A 53 -8.35 0.37 3.88
N SER A 54 -9.24 -0.60 4.16
CA SER A 54 -9.00 -1.63 5.19
C SER A 54 -7.76 -2.45 4.87
N ILE A 55 -7.64 -2.98 3.65
CA ILE A 55 -6.47 -3.77 3.21
C ILE A 55 -5.18 -2.97 3.36
N LEU A 56 -5.21 -1.68 3.00
CA LEU A 56 -4.03 -0.83 3.05
C LEU A 56 -3.67 -0.40 4.47
N LYS A 57 -4.64 -0.25 5.37
CA LYS A 57 -4.41 -0.05 6.80
C LYS A 57 -3.69 -1.25 7.40
N GLU A 58 -4.21 -2.45 7.17
CA GLU A 58 -3.59 -3.69 7.65
C GLU A 58 -2.18 -3.88 7.07
N ALA A 59 -1.97 -3.52 5.80
CA ALA A 59 -0.64 -3.57 5.19
C ALA A 59 0.37 -2.62 5.86
N ARG A 60 -0.07 -1.45 6.32
CA ARG A 60 0.78 -0.51 7.09
C ARG A 60 1.11 -1.06 8.46
N GLU A 61 0.12 -1.63 9.14
CA GLU A 61 0.30 -2.26 10.46
C GLU A 61 1.27 -3.43 10.38
N SER A 62 1.09 -4.34 9.43
CA SER A 62 2.00 -5.47 9.18
C SER A 62 3.43 -4.99 8.89
N ARG A 63 3.60 -3.93 8.09
CA ARG A 63 4.93 -3.34 7.85
C ARG A 63 5.54 -2.79 9.14
N ARG A 64 4.75 -2.12 9.98
CA ARG A 64 5.20 -1.58 11.27
C ARG A 64 5.69 -2.70 12.19
N GLU A 65 4.92 -3.77 12.31
CA GLU A 65 5.29 -4.94 13.13
C GLU A 65 6.59 -5.60 12.65
N ILE A 66 6.76 -5.75 11.33
CA ILE A 66 8.02 -6.27 10.76
C ILE A 66 9.19 -5.35 11.12
N PHE A 67 9.00 -4.02 11.03
CA PHE A 67 10.05 -3.07 11.38
C PHE A 67 10.40 -3.13 12.87
N GLU A 68 9.40 -3.14 13.75
CA GLU A 68 9.59 -3.30 15.20
C GLU A 68 10.33 -4.59 15.52
N LYS A 69 9.94 -5.71 14.90
CA LYS A 69 10.57 -7.03 15.07
C LYS A 69 12.06 -7.02 14.70
N HIS A 70 12.44 -6.25 13.68
CA HIS A 70 13.83 -6.15 13.23
C HIS A 70 14.58 -4.94 13.83
N GLY A 71 13.99 -4.21 14.79
CA GLY A 71 14.65 -3.04 15.40
C GLY A 71 14.84 -1.86 14.42
N ILE A 72 13.99 -1.76 13.40
CA ILE A 72 14.02 -0.66 12.43
C ILE A 72 13.15 0.49 12.96
N GLU A 73 13.78 1.55 13.43
CA GLU A 73 13.07 2.71 13.96
C GLU A 73 12.52 3.64 12.87
N LYS A 74 11.39 4.31 13.19
CA LYS A 74 10.76 5.29 12.30
C LYS A 74 11.66 6.53 12.21
N GLY A 75 11.97 6.95 10.98
CA GLY A 75 12.76 8.15 10.71
C GLY A 75 14.27 7.90 10.63
N GLU A 76 14.73 6.76 11.14
CA GLU A 76 16.11 6.33 10.99
C GLU A 76 16.35 5.56 9.69
N ARG A 77 17.60 5.55 9.23
CA ARG A 77 17.99 4.75 8.09
C ARG A 77 18.46 3.39 8.62
N PRO A 78 17.72 2.29 8.36
CA PRO A 78 18.20 0.97 8.74
C PRO A 78 19.52 0.65 8.04
N ASP A 79 20.39 -0.07 8.75
CA ASP A 79 21.58 -0.63 8.17
C ASP A 79 21.23 -1.69 7.12
N ARG A 80 22.21 -2.04 6.28
CA ARG A 80 21.97 -2.95 5.15
C ARG A 80 21.71 -4.38 5.60
N SER A 81 22.23 -4.82 6.74
CA SER A 81 22.03 -6.19 7.25
C SER A 81 20.61 -6.36 7.76
N THR A 82 20.19 -5.46 8.66
CA THR A 82 18.84 -5.44 9.22
C THR A 82 17.77 -5.33 8.12
N MET A 83 18.02 -4.47 7.12
CA MET A 83 17.11 -4.37 5.97
C MET A 83 17.06 -5.66 5.13
N LYS A 84 18.18 -6.38 5.00
CA LYS A 84 18.24 -7.65 4.26
C LYS A 84 17.48 -8.75 5.00
N GLU A 85 17.58 -8.78 6.33
CA GLU A 85 16.86 -9.72 7.19
C GLU A 85 15.35 -9.50 7.12
N ALA A 86 14.89 -8.24 7.20
CA ALA A 86 13.48 -7.89 7.05
C ALA A 86 12.94 -8.09 5.63
N MET A 87 13.79 -8.17 4.61
CA MET A 87 13.37 -8.15 3.20
C MET A 87 12.44 -9.30 2.82
N GLY A 88 12.65 -10.49 3.39
CA GLY A 88 11.81 -11.66 3.14
C GLY A 88 10.38 -11.44 3.61
N GLU A 89 10.22 -11.01 4.86
CA GLU A 89 8.91 -10.75 5.49
C GLU A 89 8.19 -9.59 4.81
N LEU A 90 8.90 -8.52 4.48
CA LEU A 90 8.32 -7.38 3.73
C LEU A 90 7.83 -7.79 2.34
N LYS A 91 8.56 -8.68 1.66
CA LYS A 91 8.14 -9.20 0.35
C LYS A 91 6.91 -10.09 0.49
N ALA A 92 6.85 -10.93 1.52
CA ALA A 92 5.70 -11.79 1.80
C ALA A 92 4.45 -10.96 2.14
N ALA A 93 4.57 -10.00 3.06
CA ALA A 93 3.49 -9.08 3.41
C ALA A 93 2.97 -8.33 2.17
N ARG A 94 3.88 -7.84 1.31
CA ARG A 94 3.51 -7.19 0.06
C ARG A 94 2.75 -8.12 -0.90
N ALA A 95 3.19 -9.36 -1.04
CA ALA A 95 2.51 -10.33 -1.90
C ALA A 95 1.10 -10.64 -1.39
N GLN A 96 0.93 -10.75 -0.07
CA GLN A 96 -0.38 -10.94 0.56
C GLN A 96 -1.30 -9.75 0.33
N THR A 97 -0.81 -8.51 0.49
CA THR A 97 -1.58 -7.30 0.17
C THR A 97 -1.98 -7.28 -1.30
N ASP A 98 -1.05 -7.58 -2.21
CA ASP A 98 -1.33 -7.59 -3.66
C ASP A 98 -2.38 -8.66 -4.03
N SER A 99 -2.41 -9.80 -3.32
CA SER A 99 -3.43 -10.83 -3.49
C SER A 99 -4.82 -10.34 -3.07
N ARG A 100 -4.93 -9.75 -1.86
CA ARG A 100 -6.20 -9.23 -1.35
C ARG A 100 -6.74 -8.08 -2.19
N LEU A 101 -5.86 -7.22 -2.71
CA LEU A 101 -6.27 -6.18 -3.64
C LEU A 101 -6.80 -6.75 -4.95
N ALA A 102 -6.26 -7.87 -5.44
CA ALA A 102 -6.73 -8.50 -6.68
C ALA A 102 -8.11 -9.17 -6.53
N GLU A 103 -8.58 -9.40 -5.31
CA GLU A 103 -9.94 -9.90 -5.04
C GLU A 103 -10.99 -8.78 -5.12
N VAL A 104 -10.58 -7.53 -4.91
CA VAL A 104 -11.46 -6.35 -4.84
C VAL A 104 -11.37 -5.48 -6.10
N LEU A 105 -10.17 -5.35 -6.65
CA LEU A 105 -9.88 -4.53 -7.82
C LEU A 105 -9.93 -5.38 -9.09
N ASP A 106 -10.44 -4.80 -10.17
CA ASP A 106 -10.25 -5.39 -11.49
C ASP A 106 -8.78 -5.30 -11.97
N GLU A 107 -8.49 -5.92 -13.11
CA GLU A 107 -7.13 -5.99 -13.66
C GLU A 107 -6.56 -4.59 -14.00
N ASP A 108 -7.40 -3.68 -14.50
CA ASP A 108 -7.01 -2.33 -14.89
C ASP A 108 -6.74 -1.46 -13.65
N GLN A 109 -7.62 -1.53 -12.64
CA GLN A 109 -7.49 -0.87 -11.35
C GLN A 109 -6.23 -1.36 -10.61
N LEU A 110 -6.00 -2.68 -10.60
CA LEU A 110 -4.82 -3.26 -9.96
C LEU A 110 -3.53 -2.85 -10.69
N ALA A 111 -3.54 -2.78 -12.02
CA ALA A 111 -2.40 -2.31 -12.80
C ALA A 111 -2.08 -0.83 -12.52
N LYS A 112 -3.10 0.03 -12.48
CA LYS A 112 -2.96 1.44 -12.09
C LYS A 112 -2.42 1.59 -10.67
N PHE A 113 -2.96 0.84 -9.70
CA PHE A 113 -2.47 0.85 -8.32
C PHE A 113 -0.99 0.47 -8.24
N LYS A 114 -0.58 -0.61 -8.92
CA LYS A 114 0.82 -1.05 -8.95
C LYS A 114 1.73 0.01 -9.58
N SER A 115 1.28 0.67 -10.65
CA SER A 115 2.00 1.76 -11.31
C SER A 115 2.17 2.97 -10.39
N ALA A 116 1.09 3.42 -9.75
CA ALA A 116 1.09 4.53 -8.82
C ALA A 116 2.04 4.28 -7.63
N ARG A 117 1.99 3.07 -7.05
CA ARG A 117 2.92 2.64 -5.99
C ARG A 117 4.39 2.67 -6.42
N LYS A 118 4.69 2.25 -7.65
CA LYS A 118 6.05 2.31 -8.21
C LYS A 118 6.51 3.75 -8.41
N SER A 119 5.62 4.62 -8.88
CA SER A 119 5.89 6.05 -9.07
C SER A 119 6.14 6.77 -7.75
N ALA A 120 5.36 6.47 -6.71
CA ALA A 120 5.57 7.00 -5.36
C ALA A 120 6.96 6.59 -4.81
N ALA A 121 7.31 5.30 -4.93
CA ALA A 121 8.64 4.82 -4.52
C ALA A 121 9.79 5.54 -5.25
N LYS A 122 9.63 5.80 -6.56
CA LYS A 122 10.63 6.53 -7.36
C LYS A 122 10.74 8.00 -6.95
N LYS A 123 9.61 8.67 -6.68
CA LYS A 123 9.59 10.06 -6.18
C LYS A 123 10.29 10.15 -4.82
N GLY A 124 9.97 9.25 -3.88
CA GLY A 124 10.63 9.19 -2.58
C GLY A 124 12.14 8.94 -2.68
N PHE A 125 12.58 8.07 -3.60
CA PHE A 125 14.00 7.85 -3.85
C PHE A 125 14.71 9.12 -4.39
N ARG A 126 14.08 9.83 -5.34
CA ARG A 126 14.60 11.09 -5.89
C ARG A 126 14.74 12.16 -4.81
N ALA A 127 13.68 12.39 -4.03
CA ALA A 127 13.70 13.37 -2.94
C ALA A 127 14.79 13.07 -1.90
N ARG A 128 15.01 11.78 -1.56
CA ARG A 128 16.12 11.37 -0.68
C ARG A 128 17.49 11.62 -1.32
N LYS A 129 17.65 11.37 -2.62
CA LYS A 129 18.90 11.63 -3.35
C LYS A 129 19.24 13.11 -3.38
N GLU A 130 18.26 13.97 -3.63
CA GLU A 130 18.42 15.44 -3.63
C GLU A 130 18.80 15.95 -2.25
N LYS A 131 18.11 15.52 -1.18
CA LYS A 131 18.49 15.86 0.21
C LYS A 131 19.92 15.44 0.57
N ARG A 132 20.40 14.32 0.04
CA ARG A 132 21.79 13.86 0.27
C ARG A 132 22.80 14.74 -0.47
N ASN A 133 22.50 15.10 -1.71
CA ASN A 133 23.41 15.89 -2.55
C ASN A 133 23.42 17.38 -2.19
N GLY A 134 22.35 17.94 -1.62
CA GLY A 134 22.32 19.33 -1.14
C GLY A 134 22.95 19.53 0.24
N LYS A 135 23.36 18.46 0.92
CA LYS A 135 24.02 18.50 2.24
C LYS A 135 25.55 18.44 2.16
N SER A 136 26.13 18.39 0.95
CA SER A 136 27.57 18.29 0.73
C SER A 136 28.29 19.63 0.51
N ASP A 137 27.58 20.76 0.63
CA ASP A 137 28.11 22.10 0.31
C ASP A 137 28.35 22.98 1.56
N PHE A 138 28.52 22.39 2.74
CA PHE A 138 28.94 23.08 3.97
C PHE A 138 30.03 22.31 4.71
#